data_AF-A0A1V5KBH1-F1
#
_entry.id   AF-A0A1V5KBH1-F1
#
_cell.length_a   1.000
_cell.length_b   1.000
_cell.length_c   1.000
_cell.angle_alpha   90.00
_cell.angle_beta   90.00
_cell.angle_gamma   90.00
#
_symmetry.space_group_name_H-M   'P 1'
#
loop_
_entity.id
_entity.type
_entity.pdbx_description
1 polymer ?
#
loop_
_entity_poly.entity_id
_entity_poly.type
_entity_poly.pdbx_seq_one_letter_code
_entity_poly.pdbx_strand_id
1 'polypeptide(L)' 'MAAVEKAEVIEDLSRRAKFIADHIIPLMTKVRKPADELENLVADDLWPLPKYSEMLFIL' A
#
# COMPACT_ATOMS: atom_id res chain seq x y z
N MET A 1 4.09 -9.11 8.34
CA MET A 1 4.30 -10.10 7.25
C MET A 1 3.38 -11.31 7.34
N ALA A 2 3.00 -11.76 8.55
CA ALA A 2 2.12 -12.92 8.77
C ALA A 2 0.79 -12.97 7.96
N ALA A 3 0.18 -11.85 7.58
CA ALA A 3 -1.05 -11.87 6.77
C ALA A 3 -0.78 -12.18 5.28
N VAL A 4 0.36 -11.76 4.74
CA VAL A 4 0.73 -12.03 3.34
C VAL A 4 1.09 -13.50 3.19
N GLU A 5 1.92 -14.02 4.10
CA GLU A 5 2.29 -15.45 4.17
C GLU A 5 1.05 -16.36 4.26
N LYS A 6 0.07 -15.97 5.08
CA LYS A 6 -1.22 -16.69 5.19
C LYS A 6 -2.04 -16.67 3.90
N ALA A 7 -1.96 -15.60 3.11
CA ALA A 7 -2.67 -15.54 1.84
C ALA A 7 -2.02 -16.44 0.77
N GLU A 8 -0.69 -16.62 0.81
CA GLU A 8 0.04 -17.43 -0.17
C GLU A 8 -0.28 -18.92 -0.08
N VAL A 9 -0.57 -19.42 1.12
CA VAL A 9 -0.90 -20.84 1.36
C VAL A 9 -2.36 -21.20 1.02
N ILE A 10 -3.21 -20.23 0.68
CA ILE A 10 -4.61 -20.50 0.28
C ILE A 10 -4.62 -20.90 -1.20
N GLU A 11 -4.86 -22.18 -1.47
CA GLU A 11 -4.90 -22.73 -2.83
C GLU A 11 -6.13 -22.29 -3.63
N ASP A 12 -7.30 -22.20 -2.97
CA ASP A 12 -8.53 -21.76 -3.63
C ASP A 12 -8.47 -20.25 -3.91
N LEU A 13 -8.51 -19.91 -5.20
CA LEU A 13 -8.35 -18.53 -5.66
C LEU A 13 -9.44 -17.60 -5.11
N SER A 14 -10.69 -18.07 -5.01
CA SER A 14 -11.80 -17.26 -4.52
C SER A 14 -11.63 -16.92 -3.03
N ARG A 15 -11.28 -17.91 -2.21
CA ARG A 15 -10.97 -17.72 -0.79
C ARG A 15 -9.74 -16.86 -0.58
N ARG A 16 -8.69 -17.05 -1.40
CA ARG A 16 -7.49 -16.22 -1.35
C ARG A 16 -7.81 -14.75 -1.64
N ALA A 17 -8.57 -14.48 -2.71
CA ALA A 17 -8.98 -13.13 -3.06
C ALA A 17 -9.80 -12.48 -1.93
N LYS A 18 -10.75 -13.23 -1.35
CA LYS A 18 -11.56 -12.75 -0.23
C LYS A 18 -10.71 -12.44 1.01
N PHE A 19 -9.76 -13.32 1.34
CA PHE A 19 -8.84 -13.12 2.46
C PHE A 19 -7.96 -11.87 2.27
N ILE A 20 -7.42 -11.66 1.07
CA ILE A 20 -6.63 -10.48 0.74
C ILE A 20 -7.48 -9.21 0.92
N ALA A 21 -8.70 -9.21 0.40
CA ALA A 21 -9.61 -8.08 0.50
C ALA A 21 -9.96 -7.74 1.96
N ASP A 22 -10.25 -8.75 2.77
CA ASP A 22 -10.71 -8.56 4.14
C ASP A 22 -9.57 -8.29 5.14
N HIS A 23 -8.35 -8.74 4.86
CA HIS A 23 -7.24 -8.68 5.83
C HIS A 23 -6.02 -7.89 5.36
N ILE A 24 -5.67 -7.92 4.07
CA ILE A 24 -4.46 -7.24 3.57
C ILE A 24 -4.77 -5.81 3.14
N ILE A 25 -5.87 -5.57 2.41
CA ILE A 25 -6.25 -4.22 1.98
C ILE A 25 -6.38 -3.26 3.19
N PRO A 26 -7.03 -3.62 4.31
CA PRO A 26 -7.10 -2.74 5.47
C PRO A 26 -5.72 -2.42 6.07
N LEU A 27 -4.76 -3.36 6.02
CA LEU A 27 -3.39 -3.11 6.46
C LEU A 27 -2.66 -2.15 5.50
N MET A 28 -2.85 -2.30 4.19
CA MET A 28 -2.32 -1.35 3.20
C MET A 28 -2.86 0.05 3.45
N THR A 29 -4.16 0.19 3.71
CA THR A 29 -4.77 1.50 4.04
C THR A 29 -4.18 2.09 5.33
N LYS A 30 -3.89 1.27 6.34
CA LYS A 30 -3.24 1.73 7.59
C LYS A 30 -1.83 2.25 7.37
N VAL A 31 -1.05 1.63 6.47
CA VAL A 31 0.31 2.08 6.14
C VAL A 31 0.26 3.29 5.19
N ARG A 32 -0.74 3.36 4.32
CA ARG A 32 -0.93 4.47 3.38
C ARG A 32 -1.10 5.81 4.10
N LYS A 33 -1.94 5.87 5.14
CA LYS A 33 -2.21 7.12 5.86
C LYS A 33 -0.94 7.85 6.34
N PRO A 34 -0.04 7.24 7.13
CA PRO A 34 1.19 7.91 7.55
C PRO A 34 2.16 8.14 6.38
N ALA A 35 2.14 7.31 5.33
CA ALA A 35 2.97 7.55 4.14
C ALA A 35 2.53 8.83 3.40
N ASP A 36 1.22 9.01 3.18
CA ASP A 36 0.64 10.21 2.56
C ASP A 36 0.91 11.46 3.44
N GLU A 37 0.90 11.33 4.77
CA GLU A 37 1.28 12.42 5.69
C GLU A 37 2.77 12.77 5.57
N LEU A 38 3.64 11.76 5.50
CA LEU A 38 5.09 11.95 5.33
C LEU A 38 5.44 12.59 3.99
N GLU A 39 4.73 12.27 2.91
CA GLU A 39 4.92 12.87 1.59
C GLU A 39 4.80 14.41 1.63
N ASN A 40 3.93 14.93 2.49
CA ASN A 40 3.70 16.37 2.67
C ASN A 40 4.70 17.04 3.63
N LEU A 41 5.38 16.27 4.48
CA LEU A 41 6.30 16.77 5.50
C LEU A 41 7.77 16.68 5.09
N VAL A 42 8.13 15.65 4.33
CA VAL A 42 9.50 15.40 3.90
C VAL A 42 9.84 16.29 2.70
N ALA A 43 11.05 16.84 2.73
CA ALA A 43 11.57 17.65 1.64
C ALA A 43 11.62 16.84 0.33
N ASP A 44 11.38 17.54 -0.78
CA ASP A 44 11.21 16.93 -2.11
C ASP A 44 12.44 16.15 -2.58
N ASP A 45 13.63 16.70 -2.33
CA ASP A 45 14.93 16.12 -2.66
C ASP A 45 15.28 14.86 -1.86
N LEU A 46 14.56 14.61 -0.76
CA LEU A 46 14.74 13.45 0.11
C LEU A 46 13.63 12.40 -0.06
N TRP A 47 12.57 12.70 -0.81
CA TRP A 47 11.47 11.77 -1.03
C TRP A 47 11.81 10.81 -2.19
N PRO A 48 11.85 9.48 -1.97
CA PRO A 48 12.44 8.54 -2.95
C PRO A 48 11.53 8.19 -4.14
N LEU A 49 10.27 8.63 -4.11
CA LEU A 49 9.26 8.32 -5.12
C LEU A 49 8.70 9.63 -5.69
N PRO A 50 8.23 9.65 -6.94
CA PRO A 50 7.47 10.79 -7.44
C PRO A 50 6.24 11.04 -6.56
N LYS A 51 6.02 12.28 -6.17
CA LYS A 51 4.84 12.71 -5.43
C LYS A 51 3.59 12.56 -6.29
N TYR A 52 2.45 12.45 -5.64
CA TYR A 52 1.16 12.33 -6.31
C TYR A 52 0.87 13.50 -7.28
N SER A 53 1.26 14.72 -6.92
CA SER A 53 1.12 15.88 -7.80
C SER A 53 1.99 15.79 -9.05
N GLU A 54 3.20 15.25 -8.92
CA GLU A 54 4.11 15.08 -10.05
C GLU A 54 3.59 14.02 -11.03
N MET A 55 3.09 12.90 -10.48
CA MET A 55 2.49 11.83 -11.27
C MET A 55 1.24 12.30 -12.04
N LEU A 56 0.48 13.25 -11.51
CA LEU A 56 -0.78 13.68 -12.11
C LEU A 56 -0.64 14.87 -13.09
N PHE A 57 0.38 15.71 -12.92
CA PHE A 57 0.44 17.01 -13.62
C PHE A 57 1.76 17.35 -14.30
N ILE A 58 2.85 16.61 -14.02
CA ILE A 58 4.20 16.96 -14.51
C ILE A 58 4.76 15.93 -15.50
N LEU A 59 4.31 14.67 -15.43
CA LEU A 59 4.72 13.60 -16.35
C LEU A 59 4.50 13.93 -17.84
#